data_AF-A0A4P8PVC5-F1
#
_entry.id   AF-A0A4P8PVC5-F1
#
_cell.length_a   1.000
_cell.length_b   1.000
_cell.length_c   1.000
_cell.angle_alpha   90.00
_cell.angle_beta   90.00
_cell.angle_gamma   90.00
#
_symmetry.space_group_name_H-M   'P 1'
#
loop_
_entity.id
_entity.type
_entity.pdbx_description
1 polymer ?
#
loop_
_entity_poly.entity_id
_entity_poly.type
_entity_poly.pdbx_seq_one_letter_code
_entity_poly.pdbx_strand_id
1 'polypeptide(L)'
;MATPRLRAIMNRGVRRRRLGGPSLSLRRAVAVGLAPALVAGAAVGLFVTQRGDEPAILPAVAAETPIVLSGHGYGHGRGMGQYGAYGYARNQGWSAERIVGHYYGNTNLGRVDDPWVGVRLLGRDDKRLDVYAQAGLNVAGRYFGPNSSAHLTPKPGGADVIVTDGCGGREIWRGSTNAPWVDPVNLGGNRPANEHLRLCDGNVPYRGAMGALRDGNGAWRTVNRVLMEDYLYGVVPAESIPSWADSGGMQALRAQAIAARSYAAAERRYGYAQTCDTQSCQVYTGSSREDRRTTDAVNTTAGTVIKRGNQTMAAEFSSSTGGFTAGGVFPAVVDDGDVVSPNHNWTQTVTAGAIAREYGVGELISFEVIGRNNLGADGGRVTRVRVVGTTRTVEGSGDEARWKLGLKSDWFTVGGAPGPIPGLPDIPGLPLGSLEQLPLPPLPEITPGSIESLPIPPLPPLPPLPPGSAGPLPIAQPVEAVDTAAPAADTAAENVGEPNAAAPESPIDAKYRELGGAAGTLGEPTGPELMLVDESGKFRTYAGGTIVWTPTLGARVVDTSVVLQEVPSENGVPA
;
A
#
# COMPACT_ATOMS: atom_id res chain seq x y z
N MET A 1 46.30 -22.22 -63.66
CA MET A 1 45.19 -23.06 -64.16
C MET A 1 43.88 -22.27 -64.04
N ALA A 2 42.81 -22.70 -64.73
CA ALA A 2 41.41 -22.31 -64.50
C ALA A 2 41.09 -20.79 -64.37
N THR A 3 41.07 -20.13 -65.52
CA THR A 3 40.26 -18.92 -65.77
C THR A 3 38.79 -19.34 -66.12
N PRO A 4 37.83 -18.44 -66.46
CA PRO A 4 37.24 -17.40 -65.59
C PRO A 4 35.72 -17.14 -65.88
N ARG A 5 35.18 -15.99 -65.41
CA ARG A 5 34.08 -15.18 -66.04
C ARG A 5 32.63 -15.76 -66.07
N LEU A 6 31.56 -15.04 -66.48
CA LEU A 6 31.08 -13.63 -66.34
C LEU A 6 29.72 -13.51 -67.08
N ARG A 7 28.90 -12.49 -66.75
CA ARG A 7 27.59 -12.10 -67.39
C ARG A 7 26.40 -12.99 -66.93
N ALA A 8 25.18 -12.52 -66.65
CA ALA A 8 24.39 -11.32 -67.01
C ALA A 8 23.72 -11.35 -68.41
N ILE A 9 22.57 -10.62 -68.54
CA ILE A 9 21.85 -10.12 -69.75
C ILE A 9 20.39 -10.63 -69.94
N MET A 10 19.45 -9.68 -69.81
CA MET A 10 18.13 -9.52 -70.49
C MET A 10 17.02 -10.59 -70.32
N ASN A 11 15.71 -10.28 -70.16
CA ASN A 11 14.79 -9.18 -70.59
C ASN A 11 13.95 -9.50 -71.85
N ARG A 12 12.64 -9.71 -71.63
CA ARG A 12 11.42 -9.59 -72.48
C ARG A 12 10.25 -9.80 -71.50
N GLY A 13 9.09 -9.15 -71.50
CA GLY A 13 8.31 -8.37 -72.48
C GLY A 13 6.83 -8.84 -72.34
N VAL A 14 5.75 -8.09 -72.57
CA VAL A 14 5.53 -6.78 -73.20
C VAL A 14 4.25 -6.11 -72.61
N ARG A 15 4.17 -4.77 -72.74
CA ARG A 15 3.00 -3.83 -72.76
C ARG A 15 1.65 -4.45 -73.23
N ARG A 16 0.43 -3.91 -72.98
CA ARG A 16 -0.15 -2.66 -72.38
C ARG A 16 -1.66 -2.97 -72.05
N ARG A 17 -2.36 -2.35 -71.07
CA ARG A 17 -3.22 -1.13 -71.18
C ARG A 17 -4.12 -1.06 -72.45
N ARG A 18 -5.41 -0.68 -72.42
CA ARG A 18 -6.33 -0.10 -71.37
C ARG A 18 -7.78 0.02 -71.94
N LEU A 19 -8.80 0.27 -71.08
CA LEU A 19 -10.18 0.80 -71.38
C LEU A 19 -11.16 -0.17 -72.13
N GLY A 20 -12.50 -0.07 -72.00
CA GLY A 20 -13.29 0.72 -71.02
C GLY A 20 -14.79 0.98 -71.33
N GLY A 21 -15.69 -0.02 -71.17
CA GLY A 21 -17.18 0.12 -71.13
C GLY A 21 -17.91 0.58 -72.42
N PRO A 22 -19.23 0.87 -72.42
CA PRO A 22 -20.31 0.48 -71.47
C PRO A 22 -21.65 0.03 -72.18
N SER A 23 -22.79 0.08 -71.46
CA SER A 23 -24.22 0.10 -71.92
C SER A 23 -25.09 -1.18 -71.86
N LEU A 24 -26.42 -1.02 -71.97
CA LEU A 24 -27.49 -1.97 -71.55
C LEU A 24 -28.45 -2.39 -72.69
N SER A 25 -29.23 -3.48 -72.50
CA SER A 25 -30.63 -3.60 -72.99
C SER A 25 -31.40 -4.80 -72.38
N LEU A 26 -32.73 -4.82 -72.55
CA LEU A 26 -33.72 -5.74 -71.93
C LEU A 26 -34.17 -6.88 -72.89
N ARG A 27 -34.76 -7.98 -72.35
CA ARG A 27 -36.15 -8.45 -72.68
C ARG A 27 -36.64 -9.68 -71.86
N ARG A 28 -37.90 -10.12 -72.10
CA ARG A 28 -38.76 -10.98 -71.24
C ARG A 28 -39.10 -12.37 -71.84
N ALA A 29 -39.38 -13.37 -70.98
CA ALA A 29 -40.34 -14.49 -71.14
C ALA A 29 -40.63 -15.12 -69.73
N VAL A 30 -41.81 -15.54 -69.23
CA VAL A 30 -43.23 -15.63 -69.66
C VAL A 30 -43.78 -17.02 -70.12
N ALA A 31 -44.09 -17.90 -69.15
CA ALA A 31 -45.11 -18.98 -69.13
C ALA A 31 -45.38 -19.32 -67.63
N VAL A 32 -46.59 -19.45 -67.06
CA VAL A 32 -47.81 -20.26 -67.34
C VAL A 32 -47.60 -21.76 -67.06
N GLY A 33 -48.38 -22.48 -66.23
CA GLY A 33 -49.52 -22.15 -65.34
C GLY A 33 -49.40 -22.88 -63.98
N LEU A 34 -50.43 -23.19 -63.17
CA LEU A 34 -51.90 -23.18 -63.31
C LEU A 34 -52.58 -22.98 -61.92
N ALA A 35 -53.80 -22.45 -61.93
CA ALA A 35 -54.79 -22.40 -60.82
C ALA A 35 -56.20 -22.49 -61.47
N PRO A 36 -57.30 -22.96 -60.82
CA PRO A 36 -57.80 -22.37 -59.57
C PRO A 36 -58.60 -23.29 -58.60
N ALA A 37 -58.89 -22.77 -57.40
CA ALA A 37 -60.15 -22.98 -56.68
C ALA A 37 -60.40 -21.79 -55.72
N LEU A 38 -61.57 -21.14 -55.79
CA LEU A 38 -62.00 -20.10 -54.84
C LEU A 38 -63.15 -20.61 -53.97
N VAL A 39 -63.24 -20.12 -52.72
CA VAL A 39 -64.42 -19.38 -52.20
C VAL A 39 -63.91 -18.29 -51.23
N ALA A 40 -64.63 -17.18 -51.13
CA ALA A 40 -64.23 -15.94 -50.45
C ALA A 40 -64.37 -15.96 -48.91
N GLY A 41 -63.64 -15.03 -48.27
CA GLY A 41 -63.85 -14.58 -46.88
C GLY A 41 -63.09 -13.28 -46.64
N ALA A 42 -63.80 -12.20 -46.31
CA ALA A 42 -63.21 -10.85 -46.25
C ALA A 42 -62.99 -10.35 -44.81
N ALA A 43 -61.83 -9.72 -44.61
CA ALA A 43 -61.50 -8.76 -43.55
C ALA A 43 -61.97 -9.05 -42.10
N VAL A 44 -61.06 -9.61 -41.30
CA VAL A 44 -60.86 -9.18 -39.91
C VAL A 44 -59.40 -8.76 -39.76
N GLY A 45 -59.15 -7.55 -39.29
CA GLY A 45 -57.79 -7.07 -39.05
C GLY A 45 -57.27 -7.51 -37.68
N LEU A 46 -56.13 -8.21 -37.66
CA LEU A 46 -55.24 -8.17 -36.50
C LEU A 46 -54.01 -7.34 -36.87
N PHE A 47 -53.91 -6.15 -36.27
CA PHE A 47 -52.60 -5.58 -35.98
C PHE A 47 -51.92 -6.52 -34.99
N VAL A 48 -51.03 -7.40 -35.45
CA VAL A 48 -50.08 -8.07 -34.56
C VAL A 48 -49.07 -7.01 -34.13
N THR A 49 -49.41 -6.29 -33.07
CA THR A 49 -48.45 -5.45 -32.35
C THR A 49 -47.40 -6.37 -31.75
N GLN A 50 -46.24 -6.49 -32.40
CA GLN A 50 -45.03 -7.00 -31.76
C GLN A 50 -44.55 -5.98 -30.72
N ARG A 51 -45.28 -5.89 -29.61
CA ARG A 51 -44.72 -5.49 -28.31
C ARG A 51 -44.03 -6.71 -27.75
N GLY A 52 -42.75 -6.82 -28.10
CA GLY A 52 -41.82 -7.82 -27.62
C GLY A 52 -40.59 -7.16 -27.02
N ASP A 53 -40.79 -6.09 -26.24
CA ASP A 53 -39.78 -5.54 -25.33
C ASP A 53 -39.56 -6.51 -24.15
N GLU A 54 -39.21 -7.76 -24.44
CA GLU A 54 -38.62 -8.63 -23.43
C GLU A 54 -37.22 -8.08 -23.13
N PRO A 55 -36.90 -7.75 -21.87
CA PRO A 55 -35.56 -7.31 -21.52
C PRO A 55 -34.59 -8.45 -21.82
N ALA A 56 -33.66 -8.23 -22.75
CA ALA A 56 -32.71 -9.24 -23.17
C ALA A 56 -31.96 -9.81 -21.96
N ILE A 57 -32.22 -11.08 -21.64
CA ILE A 57 -31.56 -11.78 -20.54
C ILE A 57 -30.09 -11.98 -20.95
N LEU A 58 -29.25 -11.05 -20.53
CA LEU A 58 -27.81 -11.17 -20.71
C LEU A 58 -27.34 -12.45 -19.99
N PRO A 59 -26.70 -13.40 -20.69
CA PRO A 59 -26.32 -14.66 -20.11
C PRO A 59 -25.29 -14.44 -19.00
N ALA A 60 -25.47 -15.12 -17.87
CA ALA A 60 -24.50 -15.08 -16.80
C ALA A 60 -23.17 -15.72 -17.26
N VAL A 61 -22.06 -15.11 -16.82
CA VAL A 61 -20.70 -15.60 -17.01
C VAL A 61 -20.48 -16.76 -16.04
N ALA A 62 -20.01 -17.90 -16.57
CA ALA A 62 -19.78 -19.09 -15.76
C ALA A 62 -18.75 -18.81 -14.64
N ALA A 63 -18.98 -19.37 -13.45
CA ALA A 63 -18.22 -19.02 -12.24
C ALA A 63 -16.69 -19.15 -12.40
N GLU A 64 -16.23 -20.16 -13.14
CA GLU A 64 -14.81 -20.44 -13.39
C GLU A 64 -14.21 -19.65 -14.59
N THR A 65 -14.97 -18.80 -15.27
CA THR A 65 -14.43 -17.99 -16.37
C THR A 65 -13.36 -17.02 -15.84
N PRO A 66 -12.13 -17.07 -16.38
CA PRO A 66 -11.07 -16.15 -16.00
C PRO A 66 -11.33 -14.77 -16.61
N ILE A 67 -11.29 -13.74 -15.77
CA ILE A 67 -11.31 -12.33 -16.15
C ILE A 67 -9.92 -11.77 -15.85
N VAL A 68 -9.27 -11.22 -16.87
CA VAL A 68 -7.90 -10.71 -16.76
C VAL A 68 -7.95 -9.23 -16.41
N LEU A 69 -7.22 -8.81 -15.39
CA LEU A 69 -7.11 -7.43 -14.95
C LEU A 69 -5.67 -6.99 -15.17
N SER A 70 -5.46 -6.05 -16.09
CA SER A 70 -4.15 -5.45 -16.37
C SER A 70 -4.11 -4.04 -15.82
N GLY A 71 -3.06 -3.68 -15.09
CA GLY A 71 -3.03 -2.45 -14.29
C GLY A 71 -1.64 -1.94 -13.98
N HIS A 72 -1.59 -0.82 -13.23
CA HIS A 72 -0.38 -0.03 -13.02
C HIS A 72 -0.13 0.27 -11.54
N GLY A 73 1.12 0.20 -11.09
CA GLY A 73 1.55 0.53 -9.74
C GLY A 73 1.07 -0.40 -8.62
N TYR A 74 1.54 -0.15 -7.39
CA TYR A 74 1.18 -0.89 -6.17
C TYR A 74 0.90 0.09 -5.03
N GLY A 75 -0.35 0.09 -4.57
CA GLY A 75 -0.87 0.95 -3.51
C GLY A 75 -1.79 2.05 -4.04
N HIS A 76 -2.22 2.93 -3.14
CA HIS A 76 -3.18 4.00 -3.42
C HIS A 76 -2.62 5.17 -4.24
N GLY A 77 -1.31 5.21 -4.54
CA GLY A 77 -0.69 6.18 -5.45
C GLY A 77 -0.71 7.64 -5.00
N ARG A 78 -1.05 7.95 -3.75
CA ARG A 78 -1.10 9.33 -3.23
C ARG A 78 0.26 9.73 -2.66
N GLY A 79 0.66 10.98 -2.92
CA GLY A 79 1.97 11.50 -2.54
C GLY A 79 3.12 10.76 -3.22
N MET A 80 4.14 10.35 -2.47
CA MET A 80 5.39 9.81 -3.05
C MET A 80 5.29 8.34 -3.47
N GLY A 81 5.76 8.03 -4.68
CA GLY A 81 6.11 6.67 -5.08
C GLY A 81 7.46 6.27 -4.51
N GLN A 82 7.55 5.15 -3.77
CA GLN A 82 8.83 4.70 -3.20
C GLN A 82 9.80 4.23 -4.28
N TYR A 83 9.35 3.38 -5.22
CA TYR A 83 10.14 3.05 -6.41
C TYR A 83 10.39 4.25 -7.32
N GLY A 84 9.45 5.19 -7.40
CA GLY A 84 9.62 6.44 -8.13
C GLY A 84 10.76 7.31 -7.58
N ALA A 85 10.76 7.57 -6.28
CA ALA A 85 11.83 8.24 -5.56
C ALA A 85 13.18 7.53 -5.75
N TYR A 86 13.21 6.20 -5.71
CA TYR A 86 14.41 5.40 -6.00
C TYR A 86 14.91 5.59 -7.43
N GLY A 87 14.01 5.58 -8.42
CA GLY A 87 14.33 5.86 -9.82
C GLY A 87 14.90 7.26 -10.04
N TYR A 88 14.29 8.29 -9.44
CA TYR A 88 14.78 9.67 -9.50
C TYR A 88 16.15 9.84 -8.81
N ALA A 89 16.35 9.21 -7.64
CA ALA A 89 17.64 9.24 -6.94
C ALA A 89 18.75 8.53 -7.74
N ARG A 90 18.52 7.29 -8.15
CA ARG A 90 19.52 6.42 -8.79
C ARG A 90 19.81 6.78 -10.24
N ASN A 91 18.78 6.98 -11.06
CA ASN A 91 18.95 7.13 -12.50
C ASN A 91 19.12 8.60 -12.92
N GLN A 92 18.61 9.55 -12.13
CA GLN A 92 18.61 10.98 -12.46
C GLN A 92 19.40 11.85 -11.46
N GLY A 93 19.92 11.27 -10.36
CA GLY A 93 20.73 12.00 -9.37
C GLY A 93 19.95 13.05 -8.57
N TRP A 94 18.62 12.93 -8.45
CA TRP A 94 17.82 13.91 -7.70
C TRP A 94 18.12 13.84 -6.20
N SER A 95 18.21 15.00 -5.54
CA SER A 95 18.30 15.06 -4.08
C SER A 95 16.95 14.80 -3.42
N ALA A 96 16.96 14.40 -2.15
CA ALA A 96 15.75 14.15 -1.37
C ALA A 96 14.79 15.36 -1.36
N GLU A 97 15.36 16.56 -1.31
CA GLU A 97 14.63 17.82 -1.28
C GLU A 97 13.91 18.08 -2.62
N ARG A 98 14.53 17.71 -3.76
CA ARG A 98 13.91 17.77 -5.09
C ARG A 98 12.82 16.70 -5.25
N ILE A 99 13.08 15.47 -4.78
CA ILE A 99 12.12 14.37 -4.79
C ILE A 99 10.86 14.77 -3.99
N VAL A 100 11.03 15.25 -2.76
CA VAL A 100 9.95 15.74 -1.92
C VAL A 100 9.22 16.93 -2.56
N GLY A 101 9.94 17.90 -3.13
CA GLY A 101 9.34 19.04 -3.82
C GLY A 101 8.49 18.67 -5.05
N HIS A 102 8.80 17.56 -5.72
CA HIS A 102 8.03 17.03 -6.87
C HIS A 102 6.70 16.41 -6.43
N TYR A 103 6.73 15.47 -5.50
CA TYR A 103 5.52 14.74 -5.08
C TYR A 103 4.56 15.57 -4.21
N TYR A 104 5.08 16.51 -3.42
CA TYR A 104 4.29 17.25 -2.42
C TYR A 104 4.07 18.71 -2.82
N GLY A 105 3.61 18.93 -4.05
CA GLY A 105 3.34 20.26 -4.59
C GLY A 105 2.43 21.14 -3.70
N ASN A 106 2.60 22.46 -3.81
CA ASN A 106 1.96 23.46 -2.95
C ASN A 106 2.30 23.27 -1.44
N THR A 107 3.57 22.98 -1.16
CA THR A 107 4.18 22.95 0.19
C THR A 107 5.61 23.52 0.15
N ASN A 108 6.22 23.69 1.31
CA ASN A 108 7.65 23.97 1.48
C ASN A 108 8.25 22.98 2.48
N LEU A 109 9.57 22.78 2.42
CA LEU A 109 10.30 22.16 3.53
C LEU A 109 10.30 23.11 4.74
N GLY A 110 10.15 22.53 5.93
CA GLY A 110 10.19 23.22 7.20
C GLY A 110 10.80 22.35 8.30
N ARG A 111 10.90 22.91 9.50
CA ARG A 111 11.50 22.24 10.67
C ARG A 111 10.46 21.91 11.75
N VAL A 112 10.71 20.85 12.48
CA VAL A 112 10.16 20.51 13.79
C VAL A 112 11.32 20.10 14.71
N ASP A 113 11.07 20.12 16.01
CA ASP A 113 11.92 19.50 17.02
C ASP A 113 11.77 17.97 16.98
N ASP A 114 12.24 17.27 18.01
CA ASP A 114 12.07 15.81 18.19
C ASP A 114 10.97 15.51 19.23
N PRO A 115 9.67 15.54 18.86
CA PRO A 115 8.57 15.29 19.79
C PRO A 115 8.37 13.80 20.06
N TRP A 116 7.78 13.49 21.22
CA TRP A 116 7.26 12.16 21.51
C TRP A 116 6.08 11.79 20.60
N VAL A 117 6.23 10.70 19.85
CA VAL A 117 5.18 10.01 19.10
C VAL A 117 4.57 8.92 19.99
N GLY A 118 3.23 8.90 20.08
CA GLY A 118 2.49 7.80 20.70
C GLY A 118 1.96 6.82 19.64
N VAL A 119 2.43 5.58 19.64
CA VAL A 119 2.04 4.52 18.71
C VAL A 119 1.15 3.52 19.45
N ARG A 120 -0.13 3.38 19.08
CA ARG A 120 -0.97 2.27 19.55
C ARG A 120 -0.46 0.99 18.90
N LEU A 121 -0.26 -0.06 19.70
CA LEU A 121 0.12 -1.38 19.21
C LEU A 121 -1.12 -2.27 19.10
N LEU A 122 -1.68 -2.44 17.88
CA LEU A 122 -2.99 -3.10 17.69
C LEU A 122 -2.97 -4.57 18.12
N GLY A 123 -1.91 -5.31 17.78
CA GLY A 123 -1.73 -6.70 18.22
C GLY A 123 -1.61 -6.88 19.74
N ARG A 124 -1.59 -5.77 20.50
CA ARG A 124 -1.46 -5.68 21.96
C ARG A 124 -2.65 -4.95 22.62
N ASP A 125 -3.74 -4.74 21.88
CA ASP A 125 -5.03 -4.33 22.42
C ASP A 125 -5.62 -5.40 23.36
N ASP A 126 -6.32 -4.94 24.40
CA ASP A 126 -7.09 -5.75 25.35
C ASP A 126 -6.28 -6.88 26.05
N LYS A 127 -4.95 -6.70 26.13
CA LYS A 127 -3.98 -7.54 26.85
C LYS A 127 -3.30 -6.76 27.99
N ARG A 128 -2.87 -7.47 29.04
CA ARG A 128 -1.99 -6.91 30.10
C ARG A 128 -0.63 -6.54 29.49
N LEU A 129 -0.06 -5.39 29.85
CA LEU A 129 1.27 -4.99 29.37
C LEU A 129 2.35 -5.66 30.21
N ASP A 130 3.14 -6.54 29.58
CA ASP A 130 4.24 -7.27 30.21
C ASP A 130 5.55 -6.94 29.49
N VAL A 131 6.46 -6.22 30.15
CA VAL A 131 7.72 -5.73 29.54
C VAL A 131 8.93 -5.84 30.47
N TYR A 132 10.12 -5.97 29.90
CA TYR A 132 11.40 -5.99 30.61
C TYR A 132 12.48 -5.24 29.83
N ALA A 133 13.63 -4.96 30.46
CA ALA A 133 14.82 -4.48 29.76
C ALA A 133 16.09 -5.02 30.42
N GLN A 134 17.14 -5.22 29.61
CA GLN A 134 18.41 -5.81 30.09
C GLN A 134 19.17 -4.84 31.01
N ALA A 135 19.04 -3.53 30.80
CA ALA A 135 19.58 -2.51 31.70
C ALA A 135 18.75 -2.29 32.98
N GLY A 136 17.54 -2.84 33.06
CA GLY A 136 16.53 -2.50 34.07
C GLY A 136 15.51 -1.49 33.57
N LEU A 137 14.56 -1.11 34.42
CA LEU A 137 13.41 -0.26 34.06
C LEU A 137 12.95 0.62 35.21
N ASN A 138 12.17 1.65 34.89
CA ASN A 138 11.49 2.53 35.84
C ASN A 138 9.97 2.30 35.74
N VAL A 139 9.30 2.06 36.87
CA VAL A 139 7.84 1.94 36.93
C VAL A 139 7.34 2.42 38.29
N ALA A 140 6.17 3.09 38.32
CA ALA A 140 5.57 3.65 39.53
C ALA A 140 6.52 4.55 40.35
N GLY A 141 7.43 5.28 39.68
CA GLY A 141 8.42 6.15 40.31
C GLY A 141 9.63 5.43 40.93
N ARG A 142 9.82 4.13 40.66
CA ARG A 142 10.92 3.32 41.19
C ARG A 142 11.71 2.62 40.09
N TYR A 143 13.04 2.66 40.22
CA TYR A 143 13.97 1.84 39.42
C TYR A 143 13.99 0.39 39.90
N PHE A 144 14.03 -0.54 38.94
CA PHE A 144 14.23 -1.97 39.14
C PHE A 144 15.36 -2.46 38.22
N GLY A 145 16.23 -3.30 38.76
CA GLY A 145 17.52 -3.64 38.15
C GLY A 145 17.44 -4.50 36.87
N PRO A 146 18.60 -4.80 36.26
CA PRO A 146 18.75 -5.63 35.06
C PRO A 146 17.79 -6.83 34.99
N ASN A 147 17.11 -6.97 33.85
CA ASN A 147 16.13 -8.02 33.55
C ASN A 147 14.86 -8.07 34.43
N SER A 148 14.66 -7.15 35.38
CA SER A 148 13.38 -7.00 36.08
C SER A 148 12.25 -6.79 35.07
N SER A 149 11.09 -7.39 35.31
CA SER A 149 9.93 -7.31 34.40
C SER A 149 8.74 -6.66 35.08
N ALA A 150 8.07 -5.74 34.39
CA ALA A 150 6.93 -4.99 34.88
C ALA A 150 5.65 -5.43 34.16
N HIS A 151 4.62 -5.75 34.95
CA HIS A 151 3.32 -6.23 34.54
C HIS A 151 2.25 -5.21 34.92
N LEU A 152 1.70 -4.49 33.94
CA LEU A 152 0.74 -3.41 34.13
C LEU A 152 -0.67 -3.83 33.71
N THR A 153 -1.62 -3.70 34.65
CA THR A 153 -3.04 -3.96 34.44
C THR A 153 -3.80 -2.63 34.47
N PRO A 154 -4.32 -2.12 33.34
CA PRO A 154 -4.97 -0.81 33.26
C PRO A 154 -6.24 -0.70 34.12
N LYS A 155 -6.39 0.40 34.85
CA LYS A 155 -7.56 0.70 35.68
C LYS A 155 -8.01 2.17 35.53
N PRO A 156 -9.19 2.58 36.04
CA PRO A 156 -9.57 3.99 36.06
C PRO A 156 -8.49 4.84 36.76
N GLY A 157 -7.97 5.85 36.06
CA GLY A 157 -6.95 6.76 36.60
C GLY A 157 -5.54 6.19 36.77
N GLY A 158 -5.20 5.02 36.20
CA GLY A 158 -3.86 4.45 36.36
C GLY A 158 -3.70 3.00 35.93
N ALA A 159 -2.76 2.29 36.56
CA ALA A 159 -2.58 0.84 36.44
C ALA A 159 -2.23 0.21 37.79
N ASP A 160 -2.65 -1.04 38.00
CA ASP A 160 -2.04 -1.93 39.00
C ASP A 160 -0.76 -2.52 38.44
N VAL A 161 0.27 -2.64 39.27
CA VAL A 161 1.63 -3.01 38.87
C VAL A 161 2.13 -4.18 39.71
N ILE A 162 2.64 -5.20 39.04
CA ILE A 162 3.47 -6.26 39.63
C ILE A 162 4.85 -6.16 38.97
N VAL A 163 5.92 -6.30 39.74
CA VAL A 163 7.29 -6.41 39.21
C VAL A 163 7.89 -7.73 39.66
N THR A 164 8.56 -8.42 38.73
CA THR A 164 9.08 -9.77 38.86
C THR A 164 10.56 -9.87 38.51
N ASP A 165 11.17 -10.95 38.98
CA ASP A 165 12.55 -11.37 38.72
C ASP A 165 12.64 -12.04 37.32
N GLY A 166 12.46 -11.24 36.26
CA GLY A 166 12.23 -11.73 34.89
C GLY A 166 10.77 -12.13 34.60
N CYS A 167 10.40 -12.21 33.32
CA CYS A 167 9.00 -12.24 32.83
C CYS A 167 8.09 -13.35 33.40
N GLY A 168 8.66 -14.43 33.94
CA GLY A 168 7.94 -15.52 34.61
C GLY A 168 8.48 -15.84 36.01
N GLY A 169 9.32 -14.97 36.58
CA GLY A 169 9.96 -15.16 37.88
C GLY A 169 9.06 -14.78 39.06
N ARG A 170 9.64 -14.86 40.26
CA ARG A 170 8.96 -14.48 41.52
C ARG A 170 8.59 -12.99 41.53
N GLU A 171 7.51 -12.66 42.22
CA GLU A 171 7.18 -11.27 42.56
C GLU A 171 8.26 -10.67 43.47
N ILE A 172 8.76 -9.50 43.10
CA ILE A 172 9.74 -8.70 43.89
C ILE A 172 9.15 -7.40 44.41
N TRP A 173 8.05 -6.93 43.80
CA TRP A 173 7.26 -5.78 44.28
C TRP A 173 5.86 -5.77 43.66
N ARG A 174 4.92 -5.13 44.36
CA ARG A 174 3.55 -4.88 43.89
C ARG A 174 3.06 -3.53 44.41
N GLY A 175 2.27 -2.85 43.60
CA GLY A 175 1.64 -1.59 43.95
C GLY A 175 0.69 -1.12 42.86
N SER A 176 0.46 0.19 42.79
CA SER A 176 -0.27 0.80 41.67
C SER A 176 0.22 2.21 41.42
N THR A 177 -0.03 2.73 40.22
CA THR A 177 0.46 4.02 39.73
C THR A 177 -0.65 4.79 39.03
N ASN A 178 -0.66 6.13 39.16
CA ASN A 178 -1.48 7.03 38.34
C ASN A 178 -0.80 7.40 37.01
N ALA A 179 0.50 7.12 36.87
CA ALA A 179 1.25 7.16 35.62
C ALA A 179 1.48 5.72 35.12
N PRO A 180 0.58 5.16 34.28
CA PRO A 180 0.62 3.76 33.83
C PRO A 180 1.65 3.53 32.72
N TRP A 181 2.89 3.92 32.99
CA TRP A 181 4.03 3.81 32.08
C TRP A 181 5.12 2.96 32.73
N VAL A 182 5.75 2.12 31.91
CA VAL A 182 7.08 1.59 32.14
C VAL A 182 8.02 2.44 31.30
N ASP A 183 8.88 3.20 31.98
CA ASP A 183 9.91 4.00 31.34
C ASP A 183 11.24 3.20 31.36
N PRO A 184 12.11 3.35 30.34
CA PRO A 184 13.48 2.83 30.37
C PRO A 184 14.34 3.50 31.47
N VAL A 185 15.59 3.06 31.63
CA VAL A 185 16.55 3.67 32.58
C VAL A 185 16.86 5.13 32.26
N ASN A 186 16.86 5.49 30.98
CA ASN A 186 17.05 6.83 30.45
C ASN A 186 15.95 7.12 29.41
N LEU A 187 15.32 8.30 29.45
CA LEU A 187 14.24 8.71 28.55
C LEU A 187 14.72 9.44 27.28
N GLY A 188 16.03 9.59 27.07
CA GLY A 188 16.58 10.19 25.84
C GLY A 188 16.40 9.35 24.57
N GLY A 189 16.78 9.93 23.43
CA GLY A 189 16.88 9.24 22.14
C GLY A 189 18.22 8.53 21.94
N ASN A 190 18.33 7.78 20.86
CA ASN A 190 19.53 7.04 20.41
C ASN A 190 20.19 6.16 21.49
N ARG A 191 19.37 5.57 22.36
CA ARG A 191 19.84 4.72 23.47
C ARG A 191 20.33 3.35 22.97
N PRO A 192 21.19 2.66 23.74
CA PRO A 192 21.70 1.34 23.39
C PRO A 192 20.65 0.23 23.58
N ALA A 193 20.80 -0.87 22.83
CA ALA A 193 19.79 -1.92 22.68
C ALA A 193 19.44 -2.69 23.97
N ASN A 194 20.29 -2.62 25.00
CA ASN A 194 20.02 -3.19 26.34
C ASN A 194 19.01 -2.34 27.15
N GLU A 195 18.83 -1.06 26.82
CA GLU A 195 17.82 -0.17 27.40
C GLU A 195 16.48 -0.17 26.63
N HIS A 196 16.34 -1.02 25.60
CA HIS A 196 15.09 -1.14 24.86
C HIS A 196 14.11 -2.01 25.66
N LEU A 197 12.87 -1.53 25.81
CA LEU A 197 11.82 -2.28 26.49
C LEU A 197 11.33 -3.40 25.57
N ARG A 198 11.46 -4.64 26.02
CA ARG A 198 11.07 -5.85 25.30
C ARG A 198 9.75 -6.37 25.84
N LEU A 199 8.82 -6.71 24.94
CA LEU A 199 7.62 -7.44 25.33
C LEU A 199 8.00 -8.84 25.86
N CYS A 200 7.41 -9.24 26.98
CA CYS A 200 7.59 -10.59 27.53
C CYS A 200 7.01 -11.66 26.59
N ASP A 201 5.94 -11.34 25.84
CA ASP A 201 5.50 -12.12 24.68
C ASP A 201 6.25 -11.71 23.41
N GLY A 202 6.92 -12.68 22.77
CA GLY A 202 7.60 -12.48 21.48
C GLY A 202 8.96 -11.77 21.52
N ASN A 203 9.40 -11.23 22.66
CA ASN A 203 10.73 -10.59 22.83
C ASN A 203 11.00 -9.43 21.85
N VAL A 204 9.94 -8.74 21.39
CA VAL A 204 10.06 -7.60 20.46
C VAL A 204 10.57 -6.37 21.21
N PRO A 205 11.74 -5.80 20.86
CA PRO A 205 12.29 -4.61 21.50
C PRO A 205 11.68 -3.31 20.96
N TYR A 206 11.45 -2.35 21.85
CA TYR A 206 10.94 -1.02 21.55
C TYR A 206 11.85 0.07 22.14
N ARG A 207 12.04 1.16 21.38
CA ARG A 207 12.59 2.42 21.89
C ARG A 207 11.50 3.19 22.67
N GLY A 208 11.89 4.22 23.41
CA GLY A 208 10.99 4.96 24.28
C GLY A 208 10.43 4.16 25.46
N ALA A 209 9.25 4.55 25.92
CA ALA A 209 8.49 3.99 27.04
C ALA A 209 7.29 3.16 26.57
N MET A 210 6.76 2.31 27.46
CA MET A 210 5.61 1.45 27.18
C MET A 210 4.45 1.73 28.16
N GLY A 211 3.30 2.14 27.63
CA GLY A 211 2.13 2.56 28.40
C GLY A 211 0.97 1.56 28.33
N ALA A 212 0.31 1.36 29.47
CA ALA A 212 -0.83 0.47 29.64
C ALA A 212 -2.10 1.30 29.90
N LEU A 213 -2.74 1.77 28.82
CA LEU A 213 -3.80 2.78 28.88
C LEU A 213 -5.20 2.16 28.80
N ARG A 214 -6.22 2.97 29.06
CA ARG A 214 -7.62 2.68 28.71
C ARG A 214 -8.14 3.74 27.75
N ASP A 215 -8.93 3.33 26.76
CA ASP A 215 -9.65 4.28 25.90
C ASP A 215 -10.93 4.81 26.57
N GLY A 216 -11.67 5.69 25.86
CA GLY A 216 -12.91 6.29 26.37
C GLY A 216 -14.05 5.29 26.61
N ASN A 217 -13.99 4.11 25.99
CA ASN A 217 -14.93 3.00 26.25
C ASN A 217 -14.44 2.09 27.38
N GLY A 218 -13.21 2.31 27.87
CA GLY A 218 -12.60 1.56 28.95
C GLY A 218 -11.86 0.28 28.53
N ALA A 219 -11.73 0.01 27.24
CA ALA A 219 -10.96 -1.10 26.71
C ALA A 219 -9.45 -0.79 26.79
N TRP A 220 -8.60 -1.82 26.89
CA TRP A 220 -7.18 -1.64 27.20
C TRP A 220 -6.34 -1.43 25.94
N ARG A 221 -5.40 -0.49 26.01
CA ARG A 221 -4.57 -0.04 24.87
C ARG A 221 -3.11 -0.04 25.27
N THR A 222 -2.30 -0.86 24.59
CA THR A 222 -0.84 -0.75 24.69
C THR A 222 -0.38 0.39 23.79
N VAL A 223 0.40 1.33 24.33
CA VAL A 223 0.97 2.46 23.58
C VAL A 223 2.48 2.49 23.79
N ASN A 224 3.25 2.42 22.71
CA ASN A 224 4.66 2.77 22.74
C ASN A 224 4.79 4.31 22.60
N ARG A 225 5.53 4.95 23.50
CA ARG A 225 5.80 6.40 23.48
C ARG A 225 7.28 6.60 23.24
N VAL A 226 7.64 7.00 22.03
CA VAL A 226 9.02 7.04 21.50
C VAL A 226 9.29 8.40 20.86
N LEU A 227 10.55 8.86 20.84
CA LEU A 227 10.92 10.12 20.16
C LEU A 227 10.79 9.97 18.64
N MET A 228 10.61 11.07 17.92
CA MET A 228 10.33 11.07 16.48
C MET A 228 11.47 10.44 15.67
N GLU A 229 12.72 10.79 15.95
CA GLU A 229 13.86 10.19 15.22
C GLU A 229 14.07 8.71 15.60
N ASP A 230 13.91 8.36 16.89
CA ASP A 230 13.94 6.97 17.39
C ASP A 230 12.81 6.10 16.79
N TYR A 231 11.65 6.69 16.50
CA TYR A 231 10.52 6.05 15.83
C TYR A 231 10.84 5.76 14.35
N LEU A 232 11.44 6.73 13.66
CA LEU A 232 11.76 6.63 12.23
C LEU A 232 12.84 5.58 11.94
N TYR A 233 13.73 5.26 12.89
CA TYR A 233 14.63 4.09 12.76
C TYR A 233 13.86 2.77 12.61
N GLY A 234 12.67 2.65 13.20
CA GLY A 234 11.80 1.48 13.08
C GLY A 234 10.87 1.49 11.85
N VAL A 235 10.49 2.69 11.36
CA VAL A 235 9.57 2.84 10.21
C VAL A 235 10.30 2.85 8.86
N VAL A 236 11.36 3.65 8.69
CA VAL A 236 12.00 3.83 7.38
C VAL A 236 12.52 2.50 6.76
N PRO A 237 13.16 1.57 7.50
CA PRO A 237 13.52 0.25 6.96
C PRO A 237 12.37 -0.78 6.93
N ALA A 238 11.21 -0.45 7.49
CA ALA A 238 10.00 -1.28 7.35
C ALA A 238 9.18 -0.92 6.10
N GLU A 239 9.24 0.35 5.66
CA GLU A 239 8.56 0.86 4.46
C GLU A 239 9.44 0.79 3.19
N SER A 240 10.73 1.17 3.30
CA SER A 240 11.68 1.29 2.19
C SER A 240 12.87 0.33 2.33
N ILE A 241 13.38 -0.16 1.19
CA ILE A 241 14.45 -1.17 1.13
C ILE A 241 15.82 -0.54 1.47
N PRO A 242 16.51 -0.93 2.58
CA PRO A 242 17.74 -0.26 3.00
C PRO A 242 18.91 -0.36 2.01
N SER A 243 19.01 -1.47 1.26
CA SER A 243 20.07 -1.69 0.25
C SER A 243 19.94 -0.80 -1.00
N TRP A 244 18.88 -0.01 -1.11
CA TRP A 244 18.83 1.08 -2.09
C TRP A 244 19.95 2.10 -1.85
N ALA A 245 20.42 2.32 -0.61
CA ALA A 245 21.55 3.19 -0.33
C ALA A 245 22.80 2.81 -1.14
N ASP A 246 23.13 1.51 -1.17
CA ASP A 246 24.34 0.96 -1.79
C ASP A 246 24.28 0.96 -3.33
N SER A 247 23.12 1.30 -3.89
CA SER A 247 22.83 1.31 -5.34
C SER A 247 22.42 2.69 -5.86
N GLY A 248 22.72 3.76 -5.11
CA GLY A 248 22.47 5.17 -5.48
C GLY A 248 21.16 5.77 -4.95
N GLY A 249 20.33 4.96 -4.30
CA GLY A 249 19.03 5.32 -3.74
C GLY A 249 19.04 6.04 -2.39
N MET A 250 20.19 6.44 -1.84
CA MET A 250 20.27 7.13 -0.54
C MET A 250 19.38 8.40 -0.48
N GLN A 251 19.25 9.13 -1.59
CA GLN A 251 18.35 10.29 -1.64
C GLN A 251 16.85 9.92 -1.58
N ALA A 252 16.48 8.70 -2.01
CA ALA A 252 15.13 8.18 -1.84
C ALA A 252 14.85 7.80 -0.38
N LEU A 253 15.82 7.18 0.32
CA LEU A 253 15.70 6.91 1.76
C LEU A 253 15.60 8.19 2.59
N ARG A 254 16.37 9.24 2.23
CA ARG A 254 16.25 10.58 2.83
C ARG A 254 14.88 11.20 2.54
N ALA A 255 14.34 11.07 1.32
CA ALA A 255 13.00 11.52 1.00
C ALA A 255 11.92 10.75 1.81
N GLN A 256 12.09 9.44 1.99
CA GLN A 256 11.21 8.59 2.81
C GLN A 256 11.24 9.02 4.28
N ALA A 257 12.41 9.31 4.85
CA ALA A 257 12.51 9.83 6.21
C ALA A 257 11.77 11.18 6.37
N ILE A 258 11.90 12.11 5.40
CA ILE A 258 11.15 13.39 5.42
C ILE A 258 9.63 13.17 5.31
N ALA A 259 9.19 12.30 4.40
CA ALA A 259 7.78 11.96 4.23
C ALA A 259 7.21 11.31 5.50
N ALA A 260 7.85 10.26 6.00
CA ALA A 260 7.41 9.53 7.19
C ALA A 260 7.35 10.42 8.43
N ARG A 261 8.36 11.29 8.66
CA ARG A 261 8.38 12.29 9.75
C ARG A 261 7.21 13.26 9.64
N SER A 262 6.91 13.73 8.43
CA SER A 262 5.82 14.68 8.18
C SER A 262 4.46 14.04 8.42
N TYR A 263 4.27 12.80 7.97
CA TYR A 263 3.07 12.01 8.21
C TYR A 263 2.83 11.82 9.71
N ALA A 264 3.78 11.22 10.44
CA ALA A 264 3.68 10.99 11.87
C ALA A 264 3.43 12.29 12.66
N ALA A 265 4.13 13.39 12.33
CA ALA A 265 3.96 14.69 12.97
C ALA A 265 2.60 15.36 12.70
N ALA A 266 1.90 14.99 11.62
CA ALA A 266 0.57 15.49 11.26
C ALA A 266 -0.57 14.62 11.81
N GLU A 267 -0.34 13.34 12.05
CA GLU A 267 -1.32 12.39 12.59
C GLU A 267 -1.81 12.77 14.01
N ARG A 268 -3.10 12.53 14.30
CA ARG A 268 -3.71 12.59 15.64
C ARG A 268 -4.90 11.61 15.73
N ARG A 269 -4.65 10.30 15.58
CA ARG A 269 -5.71 9.29 15.41
C ARG A 269 -6.55 9.01 16.66
N TYR A 270 -5.96 9.10 17.86
CA TYR A 270 -6.63 8.79 19.11
C TYR A 270 -6.34 9.86 20.17
N GLY A 271 -7.23 10.02 21.16
CA GLY A 271 -6.99 10.89 22.32
C GLY A 271 -5.83 10.43 23.23
N TYR A 272 -5.34 9.21 23.03
CA TYR A 272 -4.29 8.55 23.83
C TYR A 272 -3.05 8.12 23.02
N ALA A 273 -3.10 8.21 21.68
CA ALA A 273 -2.01 7.85 20.79
C ALA A 273 -2.12 8.62 19.47
N GLN A 274 -0.97 9.01 18.93
CA GLN A 274 -0.85 9.83 17.73
C GLN A 274 -1.12 9.01 16.47
N THR A 275 -0.57 7.79 16.41
CA THR A 275 -0.58 6.89 15.25
C THR A 275 -0.73 5.41 15.70
N CYS A 276 -0.56 4.47 14.78
CA CYS A 276 -0.59 3.02 15.02
C CYS A 276 0.52 2.27 14.27
N ASP A 277 0.66 0.96 14.53
CA ASP A 277 1.78 0.11 14.08
C ASP A 277 1.56 -0.65 12.75
N THR A 278 0.37 -0.54 12.14
CA THR A 278 0.00 -1.28 10.90
C THR A 278 0.03 -0.41 9.64
N GLN A 279 -0.12 -1.03 8.46
CA GLN A 279 -0.22 -0.35 7.16
C GLN A 279 -1.40 0.65 7.05
N SER A 280 -2.35 0.63 7.99
CA SER A 280 -3.38 1.68 8.09
C SER A 280 -2.80 3.03 8.53
N CYS A 281 -1.60 3.02 9.13
CA CYS A 281 -0.85 4.16 9.66
C CYS A 281 0.54 4.20 8.99
N GLN A 282 1.54 3.58 9.63
CA GLN A 282 2.88 3.28 9.11
C GLN A 282 3.32 1.97 9.76
N VAL A 283 4.07 1.12 9.05
CA VAL A 283 4.54 -0.15 9.58
C VAL A 283 5.62 0.08 10.64
N TYR A 284 5.29 -0.14 11.92
CA TYR A 284 6.22 0.07 13.03
C TYR A 284 6.49 -1.23 13.80
N THR A 285 7.71 -1.78 13.63
CA THR A 285 8.09 -3.10 14.17
C THR A 285 8.98 -3.03 15.43
N GLY A 286 8.87 -1.93 16.18
CA GLY A 286 9.82 -1.60 17.25
C GLY A 286 11.22 -1.33 16.69
N SER A 287 12.26 -1.65 17.46
CA SER A 287 13.66 -1.54 17.05
C SER A 287 14.19 -2.79 16.35
N SER A 288 13.31 -3.65 15.82
CA SER A 288 13.68 -4.99 15.33
C SER A 288 14.30 -5.00 13.93
N ARG A 289 14.07 -3.94 13.16
CA ARG A 289 14.46 -3.81 11.74
C ARG A 289 15.39 -2.62 11.47
N GLU A 290 15.98 -2.02 12.50
CA GLU A 290 16.85 -0.85 12.36
C GLU A 290 18.08 -1.17 11.49
N ASP A 291 18.22 -0.47 10.36
CA ASP A 291 19.35 -0.63 9.45
C ASP A 291 20.13 0.69 9.36
N ARG A 292 21.46 0.61 9.53
CA ARG A 292 22.35 1.77 9.53
C ARG A 292 22.16 2.70 8.32
N ARG A 293 21.85 2.15 7.14
CA ARG A 293 21.63 2.91 5.89
C ARG A 293 20.38 3.79 5.97
N THR A 294 19.35 3.30 6.66
CA THR A 294 18.13 4.07 6.95
C THR A 294 18.30 5.00 8.16
N THR A 295 19.04 4.59 9.19
CA THR A 295 19.45 5.46 10.31
C THR A 295 20.24 6.68 9.82
N ASP A 296 21.17 6.50 8.88
CA ASP A 296 21.90 7.60 8.23
C ASP A 296 20.97 8.53 7.45
N ALA A 297 19.95 7.99 6.78
CA ALA A 297 18.93 8.78 6.06
C ALA A 297 17.99 9.56 6.99
N VAL A 298 17.62 8.98 8.13
CA VAL A 298 16.88 9.65 9.21
C VAL A 298 17.72 10.79 9.80
N ASN A 299 18.95 10.49 10.25
CA ASN A 299 19.86 11.47 10.85
C ASN A 299 20.21 12.64 9.91
N THR A 300 20.53 12.37 8.64
CA THR A 300 20.81 13.41 7.62
C THR A 300 19.56 14.16 7.14
N THR A 301 18.40 13.91 7.75
CA THR A 301 17.16 14.67 7.57
C THR A 301 16.48 15.07 8.89
N ALA A 302 17.09 14.80 10.05
CA ALA A 302 16.47 14.92 11.38
C ALA A 302 15.78 16.28 11.57
N GLY A 303 14.52 16.27 12.00
CA GLY A 303 13.66 17.46 12.13
C GLY A 303 13.12 18.09 10.83
N THR A 304 13.47 17.61 9.63
CA THR A 304 12.94 18.14 8.35
C THR A 304 11.59 17.51 8.00
N VAL A 305 10.59 18.36 7.73
CA VAL A 305 9.21 17.98 7.38
C VAL A 305 8.63 18.85 6.25
N ILE A 306 7.50 18.41 5.70
CA ILE A 306 6.72 19.06 4.65
C ILE A 306 5.63 19.92 5.28
N LYS A 307 5.54 21.21 4.92
CA LYS A 307 4.56 22.16 5.48
C LYS A 307 3.79 22.97 4.45
N ARG A 308 2.51 23.24 4.72
CA ARG A 308 1.68 24.23 4.00
C ARG A 308 1.40 25.40 4.96
N GLY A 309 2.09 26.52 4.75
CA GLY A 309 2.21 27.55 5.78
C GLY A 309 2.89 26.98 7.03
N ASN A 310 2.31 27.22 8.22
CA ASN A 310 2.84 26.68 9.47
C ASN A 310 2.41 25.23 9.76
N GLN A 311 1.44 24.68 9.02
CA GLN A 311 0.91 23.33 9.25
C GLN A 311 1.80 22.26 8.62
N THR A 312 2.28 21.30 9.42
CA THR A 312 2.89 20.07 8.91
C THR A 312 1.85 19.20 8.21
N MET A 313 2.19 18.69 7.03
CA MET A 313 1.27 17.95 6.17
C MET A 313 1.44 16.44 6.32
N ALA A 314 0.32 15.70 6.32
CA ALA A 314 0.32 14.25 6.25
C ALA A 314 0.85 13.79 4.88
N ALA A 315 2.14 13.50 4.79
CA ALA A 315 2.83 13.16 3.56
C ALA A 315 2.68 11.66 3.26
N GLU A 316 1.56 11.32 2.63
CA GLU A 316 1.29 9.95 2.16
C GLU A 316 2.34 9.47 1.15
N PHE A 317 2.62 8.17 1.15
CA PHE A 317 3.49 7.51 0.17
C PHE A 317 2.95 6.11 -0.14
N SER A 318 3.36 5.53 -1.26
CA SER A 318 2.97 4.18 -1.67
C SER A 318 4.09 3.50 -2.46
N SER A 319 4.07 2.16 -2.54
CA SER A 319 5.16 1.39 -3.15
C SER A 319 5.47 1.85 -4.58
N SER A 320 4.46 1.88 -5.45
CA SER A 320 4.60 2.27 -6.86
C SER A 320 3.37 3.01 -7.38
N THR A 321 3.60 4.06 -8.16
CA THR A 321 2.55 4.97 -8.64
C THR A 321 1.86 4.49 -9.91
N GLY A 322 2.52 3.68 -10.74
CA GLY A 322 2.09 3.40 -12.11
C GLY A 322 2.47 4.52 -13.09
N GLY A 323 3.49 5.31 -12.76
CA GLY A 323 3.93 6.47 -13.56
C GLY A 323 3.11 7.76 -13.39
N PHE A 324 2.07 7.77 -12.54
CA PHE A 324 1.30 8.97 -12.22
C PHE A 324 0.69 8.88 -10.81
N THR A 325 0.80 9.94 -10.01
CA THR A 325 0.17 9.97 -8.67
C THR A 325 -1.34 10.20 -8.74
N ALA A 326 -2.09 9.64 -7.80
CA ALA A 326 -3.55 9.72 -7.73
C ALA A 326 -4.08 11.14 -7.41
N GLY A 327 -3.22 12.07 -6.97
CA GLY A 327 -3.59 13.39 -6.48
C GLY A 327 -4.25 13.37 -5.09
N GLY A 328 -5.08 14.38 -4.81
CA GLY A 328 -5.82 14.54 -3.55
C GLY A 328 -5.30 15.73 -2.73
N VAL A 329 -4.70 15.47 -1.55
CA VAL A 329 -4.15 16.49 -0.64
C VAL A 329 -3.00 17.29 -1.28
N PHE A 330 -2.29 16.65 -2.21
CA PHE A 330 -1.24 17.20 -3.04
C PHE A 330 -1.66 17.12 -4.52
N PRO A 331 -1.15 18.01 -5.40
CA PRO A 331 -1.37 17.91 -6.83
C PRO A 331 -0.95 16.54 -7.39
N ALA A 332 -1.67 16.07 -8.41
CA ALA A 332 -1.24 14.90 -9.16
C ALA A 332 -0.03 15.23 -10.05
N VAL A 333 0.94 14.33 -10.14
CA VAL A 333 2.17 14.50 -10.93
C VAL A 333 2.55 13.23 -11.68
N VAL A 334 3.21 13.40 -12.83
CA VAL A 334 3.90 12.31 -13.54
C VAL A 334 5.05 11.78 -12.68
N ASP A 335 5.30 10.48 -12.74
CA ASP A 335 6.36 9.79 -12.01
C ASP A 335 7.20 8.94 -12.97
N ASP A 336 8.05 9.60 -13.76
CA ASP A 336 9.01 8.95 -14.66
C ASP A 336 10.04 8.07 -13.92
N GLY A 337 10.18 8.25 -12.60
CA GLY A 337 11.04 7.41 -11.77
C GLY A 337 10.48 6.00 -11.59
N ASP A 338 9.15 5.85 -11.55
CA ASP A 338 8.45 4.61 -11.18
C ASP A 338 8.65 3.45 -12.18
N VAL A 339 9.19 3.74 -13.37
CA VAL A 339 9.60 2.75 -14.38
C VAL A 339 10.59 1.70 -13.85
N VAL A 340 11.28 1.95 -12.73
CA VAL A 340 12.14 0.97 -12.05
C VAL A 340 11.38 -0.01 -11.14
N SER A 341 10.06 0.14 -10.97
CA SER A 341 9.27 -0.75 -10.12
C SER A 341 8.96 -2.07 -10.79
N PRO A 342 9.14 -3.22 -10.12
CA PRO A 342 8.64 -4.51 -10.60
C PRO A 342 7.10 -4.60 -10.61
N ASN A 343 6.40 -3.60 -10.06
CA ASN A 343 4.94 -3.48 -10.10
C ASN A 343 4.46 -2.27 -10.91
N HIS A 344 5.33 -1.62 -11.70
CA HIS A 344 4.97 -0.45 -12.52
C HIS A 344 3.80 -0.78 -13.45
N ASN A 345 3.87 -1.94 -14.11
CA ASN A 345 2.75 -2.63 -14.75
C ASN A 345 2.55 -3.98 -14.02
N TRP A 346 1.32 -4.48 -13.99
CA TRP A 346 0.98 -5.82 -13.50
C TRP A 346 -0.19 -6.41 -14.29
N THR A 347 -0.41 -7.72 -14.16
CA THR A 347 -1.60 -8.40 -14.65
C THR A 347 -1.97 -9.55 -13.71
N GLN A 348 -3.26 -9.72 -13.46
CA GLN A 348 -3.81 -10.65 -12.48
C GLN A 348 -5.10 -11.25 -13.02
N THR A 349 -5.33 -12.53 -12.77
CA THR A 349 -6.56 -13.22 -13.19
C THR A 349 -7.46 -13.45 -11.98
N VAL A 350 -8.73 -13.08 -12.08
CA VAL A 350 -9.77 -13.39 -11.09
C VAL A 350 -10.91 -14.11 -11.79
N THR A 351 -11.64 -14.98 -11.10
CA THR A 351 -12.78 -15.68 -11.72
C THR A 351 -14.05 -14.85 -11.63
N ALA A 352 -14.96 -15.02 -12.59
CA ALA A 352 -16.27 -14.35 -12.57
C ALA A 352 -17.05 -14.65 -11.28
N GLY A 353 -16.97 -15.89 -10.78
CA GLY A 353 -17.57 -16.31 -9.51
C GLY A 353 -16.95 -15.67 -8.27
N ALA A 354 -15.65 -15.33 -8.30
CA ALA A 354 -15.02 -14.55 -7.23
C ALA A 354 -15.60 -13.13 -7.17
N ILE A 355 -15.64 -12.41 -8.29
CA ILE A 355 -16.27 -11.07 -8.36
C ILE A 355 -17.75 -11.15 -7.92
N ALA A 356 -18.48 -12.16 -8.40
CA ALA A 356 -19.89 -12.34 -8.08
C ALA A 356 -20.14 -12.50 -6.56
N ARG A 357 -19.24 -13.22 -5.87
CA ARG A 357 -19.26 -13.46 -4.42
C ARG A 357 -18.91 -12.20 -3.63
N GLU A 358 -17.80 -11.53 -3.93
CA GLU A 358 -17.33 -10.37 -3.14
C GLU A 358 -18.25 -9.12 -3.28
N TYR A 359 -19.07 -9.07 -4.32
CA TYR A 359 -20.13 -8.09 -4.47
C TYR A 359 -21.54 -8.63 -4.11
N GLY A 360 -21.69 -9.93 -3.88
CA GLY A 360 -22.97 -10.57 -3.55
C GLY A 360 -24.06 -10.25 -4.57
N VAL A 361 -23.81 -10.52 -5.86
CA VAL A 361 -24.71 -10.14 -6.98
C VAL A 361 -25.48 -11.31 -7.59
N GLY A 362 -25.28 -12.54 -7.10
CA GLY A 362 -25.78 -13.77 -7.72
C GLY A 362 -24.68 -14.39 -8.58
N GLU A 363 -25.01 -14.75 -9.82
CA GLU A 363 -24.02 -15.05 -10.87
C GLU A 363 -23.63 -13.76 -11.58
N LEU A 364 -22.38 -13.61 -12.05
CA LEU A 364 -21.91 -12.38 -12.70
C LEU A 364 -22.51 -12.24 -14.10
N ILE A 365 -22.94 -11.03 -14.48
CA ILE A 365 -23.37 -10.67 -15.84
C ILE A 365 -22.34 -9.72 -16.46
N SER A 366 -21.92 -8.67 -15.73
CA SER A 366 -20.84 -7.78 -16.17
C SER A 366 -20.04 -7.19 -15.00
N PHE A 367 -18.77 -6.88 -15.29
CA PHE A 367 -17.88 -6.12 -14.43
C PHE A 367 -17.25 -4.99 -15.25
N GLU A 368 -17.66 -3.75 -14.98
CA GLU A 368 -17.40 -2.58 -15.82
C GLU A 368 -16.66 -1.49 -15.03
N VAL A 369 -15.62 -0.89 -15.62
CA VAL A 369 -15.08 0.38 -15.14
C VAL A 369 -15.94 1.51 -15.72
N ILE A 370 -16.65 2.23 -14.84
CA ILE A 370 -17.61 3.28 -15.23
C ILE A 370 -17.18 4.69 -14.78
N GLY A 371 -16.03 4.82 -14.11
CA GLY A 371 -15.42 6.09 -13.75
C GLY A 371 -13.93 5.96 -13.52
N ARG A 372 -13.16 6.96 -13.97
CA ARG A 372 -11.72 7.11 -13.73
C ARG A 372 -11.36 8.53 -13.30
N ASN A 373 -10.10 8.75 -12.88
CA ASN A 373 -9.59 10.07 -12.48
C ASN A 373 -9.01 10.89 -13.66
N ASN A 374 -8.82 10.29 -14.84
CA ASN A 374 -8.23 10.90 -16.04
C ASN A 374 -6.74 11.30 -15.90
N LEU A 375 -5.98 10.57 -15.09
CA LEU A 375 -4.56 10.83 -14.82
C LEU A 375 -3.68 9.65 -15.25
N GLY A 376 -2.97 9.80 -16.38
CA GLY A 376 -2.06 8.79 -16.93
C GLY A 376 -2.70 7.85 -17.97
N ALA A 377 -1.99 6.76 -18.27
CA ALA A 377 -2.42 5.68 -19.17
C ALA A 377 -3.81 5.11 -18.82
N ASP A 378 -4.53 4.62 -19.84
CA ASP A 378 -5.87 4.03 -19.73
C ASP A 378 -6.95 4.95 -19.13
N GLY A 379 -6.69 6.26 -19.02
CA GLY A 379 -7.53 7.21 -18.31
C GLY A 379 -7.33 7.20 -16.78
N GLY A 380 -6.28 6.54 -16.28
CA GLY A 380 -5.89 6.57 -14.88
C GLY A 380 -6.70 5.64 -13.96
N ARG A 381 -6.56 5.89 -12.65
CA ARG A 381 -7.15 5.11 -11.56
C ARG A 381 -8.67 5.07 -11.61
N VAL A 382 -9.23 3.90 -11.33
CA VAL A 382 -10.66 3.62 -11.33
C VAL A 382 -11.32 4.33 -10.15
N THR A 383 -12.16 5.31 -10.42
CA THR A 383 -12.96 5.97 -9.37
C THR A 383 -14.26 5.23 -9.11
N ARG A 384 -14.77 4.44 -10.08
CA ARG A 384 -15.98 3.64 -9.90
C ARG A 384 -16.04 2.41 -10.81
N VAL A 385 -16.47 1.28 -10.24
CA VAL A 385 -16.89 0.07 -10.94
C VAL A 385 -18.40 -0.13 -10.86
N ARG A 386 -18.97 -0.85 -11.84
CA ARG A 386 -20.30 -1.43 -11.79
C ARG A 386 -20.19 -2.95 -11.90
N VAL A 387 -20.96 -3.65 -11.06
CA VAL A 387 -21.02 -5.11 -11.01
C VAL A 387 -22.48 -5.50 -11.18
N VAL A 388 -22.82 -6.06 -12.34
CA VAL A 388 -24.17 -6.56 -12.63
C VAL A 388 -24.16 -8.06 -12.42
N GLY A 389 -25.14 -8.59 -11.71
CA GLY A 389 -25.37 -10.04 -11.59
C GLY A 389 -26.84 -10.41 -11.52
N THR A 390 -27.13 -11.70 -11.54
CA THR A 390 -28.49 -12.25 -11.73
C THR A 390 -29.50 -11.90 -10.62
N THR A 391 -29.05 -11.40 -9.46
CA THR A 391 -29.93 -10.95 -8.37
C THR A 391 -29.96 -9.44 -8.15
N ARG A 392 -28.88 -8.72 -8.47
CA ARG A 392 -28.80 -7.25 -8.33
C ARG A 392 -27.60 -6.63 -9.08
N THR A 393 -27.67 -5.33 -9.29
CA THR A 393 -26.54 -4.48 -9.65
C THR A 393 -25.97 -3.78 -8.42
N VAL A 394 -24.64 -3.64 -8.35
CA VAL A 394 -23.91 -2.87 -7.32
C VAL A 394 -22.94 -1.92 -8.03
N GLU A 395 -22.77 -0.71 -7.50
CA GLU A 395 -21.64 0.16 -7.84
C GLU A 395 -20.69 0.26 -6.64
N GLY A 396 -19.38 0.30 -6.88
CA GLY A 396 -18.34 0.36 -5.86
C GLY A 396 -17.16 1.22 -6.31
N SER A 397 -16.21 1.50 -5.41
CA SER A 397 -14.99 2.26 -5.77
C SER A 397 -13.89 1.37 -6.36
N GLY A 398 -12.88 1.95 -7.00
CA GLY A 398 -11.72 1.20 -7.47
C GLY A 398 -10.85 0.64 -6.34
N ASP A 399 -10.75 1.34 -5.20
CA ASP A 399 -10.03 0.81 -4.01
C ASP A 399 -10.84 -0.31 -3.32
N GLU A 400 -12.18 -0.24 -3.32
CA GLU A 400 -13.02 -1.36 -2.90
C GLU A 400 -12.83 -2.59 -3.79
N ALA A 401 -12.80 -2.40 -5.12
CA ALA A 401 -12.50 -3.48 -6.08
C ALA A 401 -11.08 -4.03 -5.87
N ARG A 402 -10.10 -3.16 -5.64
CA ARG A 402 -8.71 -3.52 -5.34
C ARG A 402 -8.64 -4.42 -4.10
N TRP A 403 -9.24 -4.04 -2.98
CA TRP A 403 -9.20 -4.85 -1.76
C TRP A 403 -9.97 -6.17 -1.91
N LYS A 404 -11.18 -6.15 -2.48
CA LYS A 404 -12.02 -7.35 -2.67
C LYS A 404 -11.40 -8.38 -3.62
N LEU A 405 -10.77 -7.91 -4.69
CA LEU A 405 -10.22 -8.77 -5.74
C LEU A 405 -8.71 -9.02 -5.57
N GLY A 406 -8.11 -8.52 -4.49
CA GLY A 406 -6.69 -8.71 -4.17
C GLY A 406 -5.73 -8.03 -5.15
N LEU A 407 -6.10 -6.89 -5.72
CA LEU A 407 -5.33 -6.19 -6.75
C LEU A 407 -4.24 -5.31 -6.14
N LYS A 408 -3.14 -5.09 -6.88
CA LYS A 408 -2.03 -4.24 -6.40
C LYS A 408 -2.44 -2.77 -6.31
N SER A 409 -3.30 -2.28 -7.20
CA SER A 409 -3.80 -0.89 -7.19
C SER A 409 -5.26 -0.79 -7.67
N ASP A 410 -5.85 0.39 -7.49
CA ASP A 410 -7.11 0.81 -8.11
C ASP A 410 -6.91 1.26 -9.58
N TRP A 411 -5.69 1.15 -10.13
CA TRP A 411 -5.41 1.45 -11.53
C TRP A 411 -5.42 0.18 -12.36
N PHE A 412 -6.59 -0.18 -12.90
CA PHE A 412 -6.73 -1.35 -13.75
C PHE A 412 -7.65 -1.13 -14.96
N THR A 413 -7.55 -2.05 -15.90
CA THR A 413 -8.41 -2.27 -17.05
C THR A 413 -8.97 -3.69 -16.97
N VAL A 414 -10.16 -3.92 -17.54
CA VAL A 414 -10.73 -5.27 -17.66
C VAL A 414 -10.31 -5.81 -19.03
N GLY A 415 -9.21 -6.57 -19.03
CA GLY A 415 -8.62 -7.21 -20.20
C GLY A 415 -9.41 -8.48 -20.56
N GLY A 416 -9.81 -8.59 -21.83
CA GLY A 416 -10.81 -9.59 -22.20
C GLY A 416 -12.20 -9.18 -21.71
N ALA A 417 -12.70 -8.05 -22.21
CA ALA A 417 -14.14 -7.79 -22.16
C ALA A 417 -14.90 -8.96 -22.82
N PRO A 418 -16.15 -9.22 -22.42
CA PRO A 418 -17.11 -9.73 -23.39
C PRO A 418 -17.22 -8.66 -24.49
N GLY A 419 -16.49 -8.88 -25.59
CA GLY A 419 -16.76 -8.20 -26.86
C GLY A 419 -18.22 -8.41 -27.26
N PRO A 420 -18.78 -7.56 -28.14
CA PRO A 420 -20.22 -7.54 -28.42
C PRO A 420 -20.76 -8.95 -28.68
N ILE A 421 -21.74 -9.34 -27.85
CA ILE A 421 -22.29 -10.71 -27.81
C ILE A 421 -22.75 -11.08 -29.23
N PRO A 422 -22.28 -12.22 -29.81
CA PRO A 422 -22.66 -12.62 -31.15
C PRO A 422 -24.18 -12.76 -31.31
N GLY A 423 -24.83 -11.77 -31.92
CA GLY A 423 -26.28 -11.74 -32.12
C GLY A 423 -26.94 -10.36 -32.12
N LEU A 424 -26.30 -9.34 -31.54
CA LEU A 424 -26.79 -7.95 -31.63
C LEU A 424 -26.32 -7.28 -32.94
N PRO A 425 -27.20 -6.60 -33.70
CA PRO A 425 -26.82 -5.90 -34.92
C PRO A 425 -26.08 -4.59 -34.63
N ASP A 426 -25.09 -4.25 -35.45
CA ASP A 426 -24.35 -2.99 -35.37
C ASP A 426 -25.29 -1.77 -35.46
N ILE A 427 -25.17 -0.85 -34.51
CA ILE A 427 -25.82 0.47 -34.58
C ILE A 427 -25.00 1.35 -35.53
N PRO A 428 -25.52 1.77 -36.71
CA PRO A 428 -24.68 2.40 -37.71
C PRO A 428 -24.32 3.87 -37.38
N GLY A 429 -23.04 4.10 -37.10
CA GLY A 429 -22.37 5.36 -37.44
C GLY A 429 -22.51 6.53 -36.46
N LEU A 430 -21.57 6.62 -35.52
CA LEU A 430 -20.93 7.89 -35.18
C LEU A 430 -19.43 7.79 -35.51
N PRO A 431 -18.86 8.70 -36.33
CA PRO A 431 -17.50 8.53 -36.84
C PRO A 431 -16.44 8.90 -35.79
N LEU A 432 -15.86 7.88 -35.15
CA LEU A 432 -14.58 7.98 -34.44
C LEU A 432 -13.44 8.20 -35.46
N GLY A 433 -13.28 9.44 -35.92
CA GLY A 433 -12.28 9.79 -36.94
C GLY A 433 -12.39 11.21 -37.51
N SER A 434 -12.60 12.25 -36.67
CA SER A 434 -12.66 13.65 -37.12
C SER A 434 -12.34 14.68 -36.02
N LEU A 435 -11.32 14.42 -35.16
CA LEU A 435 -10.87 15.39 -34.14
C LEU A 435 -9.43 15.91 -34.32
N GLU A 436 -8.69 15.45 -35.32
CA GLU A 436 -7.36 16.00 -35.68
C GLU A 436 -7.42 17.18 -36.68
N GLN A 437 -8.60 17.70 -37.00
CA GLN A 437 -8.80 18.73 -38.03
C GLN A 437 -9.77 19.87 -37.67
N LEU A 438 -10.01 20.10 -36.38
CA LEU A 438 -10.51 21.39 -35.90
C LEU A 438 -9.32 22.33 -35.66
N PRO A 439 -9.33 23.58 -36.14
CA PRO A 439 -8.29 24.55 -35.79
C PRO A 439 -8.26 24.76 -34.28
N LEU A 440 -7.07 24.67 -33.67
CA LEU A 440 -6.90 25.15 -32.31
C LEU A 440 -7.28 26.64 -32.26
N PRO A 441 -8.08 27.08 -31.28
CA PRO A 441 -8.22 28.51 -31.03
C PRO A 441 -6.82 29.07 -30.73
N PRO A 442 -6.45 30.26 -31.25
CA PRO A 442 -5.14 30.83 -30.98
C PRO A 442 -4.97 30.99 -29.46
N LEU A 443 -3.85 30.49 -28.94
CA LEU A 443 -3.48 30.73 -27.55
C LEU A 443 -3.43 32.25 -27.33
N PRO A 444 -4.00 32.78 -26.23
CA PRO A 444 -3.86 34.20 -25.93
C PRO A 444 -2.37 34.51 -25.73
N GLU A 445 -1.87 35.48 -26.50
CA GLU A 445 -0.50 35.96 -26.33
C GLU A 445 -0.36 36.59 -24.94
N ILE A 446 0.34 35.89 -24.03
CA ILE A 446 0.71 36.47 -22.74
C ILE A 446 1.85 37.45 -22.99
N THR A 447 1.48 38.69 -23.31
CA THR A 447 2.41 39.82 -23.36
C THR A 447 3.12 39.97 -22.00
N PRO A 448 4.46 39.95 -21.93
CA PRO A 448 5.17 40.06 -20.67
C PRO A 448 5.01 41.46 -20.03
N GLY A 449 4.07 41.59 -19.09
CA GLY A 449 3.93 42.76 -18.22
C GLY A 449 2.51 43.32 -18.13
N SER A 450 1.75 42.86 -17.13
CA SER A 450 0.64 43.60 -16.48
C SER A 450 0.20 42.87 -15.20
N ILE A 451 1.06 42.88 -14.18
CA ILE A 451 0.68 42.45 -12.82
C ILE A 451 0.16 43.69 -12.09
N GLU A 452 -1.13 44.00 -12.19
CA GLU A 452 -1.79 44.93 -11.26
C GLU A 452 -3.33 44.84 -11.30
N SER A 453 -3.96 45.12 -10.15
CA SER A 453 -5.41 45.30 -9.96
C SER A 453 -6.37 44.15 -10.32
N LEU A 454 -6.51 43.18 -9.39
CA LEU A 454 -7.82 42.59 -9.07
C LEU A 454 -8.06 42.75 -7.56
N PRO A 455 -9.24 43.26 -7.11
CA PRO A 455 -9.48 43.56 -5.71
C PRO A 455 -9.75 42.29 -4.89
N ILE A 456 -8.92 42.06 -3.87
CA ILE A 456 -9.13 40.98 -2.89
C ILE A 456 -10.21 41.43 -1.89
N PRO A 457 -11.28 40.64 -1.65
CA PRO A 457 -12.26 40.96 -0.61
C PRO A 457 -11.61 40.85 0.79
N PRO A 458 -11.89 41.77 1.73
CA PRO A 458 -11.29 41.74 3.06
C PRO A 458 -11.72 40.50 3.85
N LEU A 459 -10.76 39.90 4.57
CA LEU A 459 -11.00 38.77 5.46
C LEU A 459 -11.96 39.15 6.61
N PRO A 460 -12.82 38.23 7.07
CA PRO A 460 -13.63 38.46 8.27
C PRO A 460 -12.74 38.60 9.52
N PRO A 461 -13.13 39.43 10.50
CA PRO A 461 -12.35 39.62 11.72
C PRO A 461 -12.29 38.33 12.56
N LEU A 462 -11.12 38.08 13.16
CA LEU A 462 -10.92 36.96 14.08
C LEU A 462 -11.72 37.16 15.39
N PRO A 463 -12.24 36.08 16.01
CA PRO A 463 -12.85 36.18 17.33
C PRO A 463 -11.81 36.56 18.40
N PRO A 464 -12.19 37.31 19.46
CA PRO A 464 -11.28 37.73 20.50
C PRO A 464 -10.76 36.54 21.33
N LEU A 465 -9.49 36.59 21.70
CA LEU A 465 -8.88 35.64 22.63
C LEU A 465 -9.42 35.82 24.06
N PRO A 466 -9.55 34.74 24.85
CA PRO A 466 -9.94 34.85 26.25
C PRO A 466 -8.84 35.57 27.07
N PRO A 467 -9.21 36.48 28.00
CA PRO A 467 -8.24 37.19 28.82
C PRO A 467 -7.66 36.27 29.92
N GLY A 468 -6.32 36.17 30.01
CA GLY A 468 -5.71 35.44 31.13
C GLY A 468 -4.21 35.15 31.11
N SER A 469 -3.52 35.21 29.96
CA SER A 469 -2.15 34.69 29.83
C SER A 469 -1.16 35.64 29.12
N ALA A 470 -1.02 36.86 29.63
CA ALA A 470 0.03 37.80 29.25
C ALA A 470 1.03 37.97 30.41
N GLY A 471 2.12 37.20 30.38
CA GLY A 471 3.20 37.28 31.37
C GLY A 471 4.46 36.54 30.89
N PRO A 472 5.63 37.21 30.77
CA PRO A 472 6.86 36.55 30.37
C PRO A 472 7.46 35.75 31.53
N LEU A 473 7.90 34.52 31.26
CA LEU A 473 8.65 33.67 32.19
C LEU A 473 9.93 33.16 31.53
N PRO A 474 10.97 32.82 32.32
CA PRO A 474 12.29 33.39 32.05
C PRO A 474 13.26 32.51 31.26
N ILE A 475 14.26 33.17 30.67
CA ILE A 475 15.43 32.55 30.07
C ILE A 475 16.31 31.94 31.18
N ALA A 476 16.53 30.62 31.14
CA ALA A 476 17.55 29.97 31.94
C ALA A 476 18.94 30.13 31.31
N GLN A 477 19.95 30.38 32.15
CA GLN A 477 21.36 30.49 31.73
C GLN A 477 21.98 29.09 31.52
N PRO A 478 22.99 28.93 30.65
CA PRO A 478 23.74 27.68 30.55
C PRO A 478 24.60 27.45 31.80
N VAL A 479 24.77 26.18 32.18
CA VAL A 479 25.73 25.75 33.20
C VAL A 479 26.94 25.08 32.55
N GLU A 480 28.12 25.30 33.13
CA GLU A 480 29.40 24.89 32.55
C GLU A 480 29.69 23.38 32.69
N ALA A 481 30.60 22.89 31.86
CA ALA A 481 31.00 21.49 31.85
C ALA A 481 32.02 21.16 32.96
N VAL A 482 32.03 19.89 33.39
CA VAL A 482 33.13 19.31 34.17
C VAL A 482 33.67 18.10 33.40
N ASP A 483 35.00 18.09 33.21
CA ASP A 483 35.75 17.06 32.49
C ASP A 483 36.19 15.92 33.44
N THR A 484 35.99 14.67 33.02
CA THR A 484 36.76 13.50 33.50
C THR A 484 36.88 12.47 32.38
N ALA A 485 38.12 12.04 32.10
CA ALA A 485 38.45 11.13 31.01
C ALA A 485 38.06 9.64 31.24
N ALA A 486 37.99 8.89 30.15
CA ALA A 486 37.91 7.43 30.15
C ALA A 486 39.29 6.76 30.29
N PRO A 487 39.33 5.45 30.61
CA PRO A 487 40.29 4.55 29.97
C PRO A 487 39.60 3.34 29.28
N ALA A 488 40.40 2.57 28.53
CA ALA A 488 39.96 1.62 27.51
C ALA A 488 39.96 0.12 27.94
N ALA A 489 39.32 -0.72 27.10
CA ALA A 489 39.50 -2.18 26.97
C ALA A 489 39.07 -3.05 28.18
N ASP A 490 38.80 -4.36 28.06
CA ASP A 490 39.22 -5.34 27.04
C ASP A 490 38.27 -6.56 26.94
N THR A 491 38.57 -7.47 26.00
CA THR A 491 38.11 -8.87 25.84
C THR A 491 36.64 -9.14 25.49
N ALA A 492 36.48 -9.91 24.41
CA ALA A 492 35.29 -10.73 24.18
C ALA A 492 35.54 -12.16 24.71
N ALA A 493 34.47 -12.85 25.12
CA ALA A 493 34.48 -14.28 25.38
C ALA A 493 33.15 -14.89 24.91
N GLU A 494 33.23 -15.82 23.95
CA GLU A 494 32.09 -16.69 23.62
C GLU A 494 31.78 -17.60 24.80
N ASN A 495 30.51 -17.97 24.97
CA ASN A 495 30.15 -19.08 25.86
C ASN A 495 28.99 -19.88 25.31
N VAL A 496 29.08 -21.20 25.42
CA VAL A 496 28.22 -22.15 24.72
C VAL A 496 26.92 -22.36 25.49
N GLY A 497 25.78 -22.39 24.78
CA GLY A 497 24.46 -22.51 25.39
C GLY A 497 24.01 -23.96 25.59
N GLU A 498 23.24 -24.19 26.66
CA GLU A 498 22.41 -25.37 26.89
C GLU A 498 21.00 -24.94 27.36
N PRO A 499 19.98 -25.84 27.32
CA PRO A 499 18.76 -25.51 26.56
C PRO A 499 17.67 -24.73 27.31
N ASN A 500 16.98 -23.87 26.55
CA ASN A 500 15.73 -23.22 26.95
C ASN A 500 14.59 -24.23 27.16
N ALA A 501 13.72 -23.95 28.12
CA ALA A 501 12.39 -24.53 28.15
C ALA A 501 11.58 -24.01 26.95
N ALA A 502 10.99 -24.92 26.16
CA ALA A 502 10.33 -24.56 24.91
C ALA A 502 9.07 -23.71 25.14
N ALA A 503 8.89 -22.70 24.29
CA ALA A 503 7.62 -21.98 24.18
C ALA A 503 6.49 -22.93 23.74
N PRO A 504 5.21 -22.66 24.08
CA PRO A 504 4.10 -23.47 23.62
C PRO A 504 4.06 -23.52 22.08
N GLU A 505 4.02 -24.73 21.55
CA GLU A 505 4.09 -25.02 20.13
C GLU A 505 2.98 -24.30 19.34
N SER A 506 3.34 -23.68 18.22
CA SER A 506 2.37 -22.98 17.37
C SER A 506 1.43 -23.99 16.68
N PRO A 507 0.19 -23.61 16.31
CA PRO A 507 -0.68 -24.47 15.51
C PRO A 507 -0.07 -24.88 14.15
N ILE A 508 0.86 -24.08 13.62
CA ILE A 508 1.61 -24.37 12.40
C ILE A 508 2.73 -25.37 12.70
N ASP A 509 3.48 -25.20 13.79
CA ASP A 509 4.53 -26.15 14.20
C ASP A 509 3.94 -27.53 14.56
N ALA A 510 2.82 -27.55 15.29
CA ALA A 510 2.10 -28.78 15.61
C ALA A 510 1.64 -29.52 14.34
N LYS A 511 1.24 -28.78 13.29
CA LYS A 511 0.85 -29.36 11.99
C LYS A 511 2.05 -29.79 11.16
N TYR A 512 3.15 -29.04 11.17
CA TYR A 512 4.42 -29.42 10.56
C TYR A 512 4.95 -30.73 11.16
N ARG A 513 4.90 -30.87 12.49
CA ARG A 513 5.25 -32.10 13.21
C ARG A 513 4.30 -33.27 12.89
N GLU A 514 2.99 -33.02 12.76
CA GLU A 514 2.01 -34.04 12.30
C GLU A 514 2.36 -34.59 10.91
N LEU A 515 2.95 -33.75 10.05
CA LEU A 515 3.34 -34.08 8.67
C LEU A 515 4.75 -34.69 8.55
N GLY A 516 5.43 -34.96 9.68
CA GLY A 516 6.78 -35.55 9.72
C GLY A 516 7.93 -34.55 9.85
N GLY A 517 7.64 -33.25 9.98
CA GLY A 517 8.66 -32.20 10.12
C GLY A 517 9.60 -32.14 8.91
N ALA A 518 10.90 -31.98 9.18
CA ALA A 518 11.94 -31.87 8.16
C ALA A 518 12.08 -33.13 7.26
N ALA A 519 11.70 -34.30 7.77
CA ALA A 519 11.65 -35.55 7.03
C ALA A 519 10.29 -35.79 6.32
N GLY A 520 9.33 -34.87 6.51
CA GLY A 520 8.03 -34.86 5.85
C GLY A 520 8.07 -34.24 4.45
N THR A 521 6.93 -34.27 3.75
CA THR A 521 6.83 -33.78 2.36
C THR A 521 7.00 -32.26 2.20
N LEU A 522 7.05 -31.51 3.30
CA LEU A 522 7.29 -30.07 3.32
C LEU A 522 8.79 -29.70 3.38
N GLY A 523 9.66 -30.58 3.89
CA GLY A 523 11.05 -30.23 4.18
C GLY A 523 11.19 -29.06 5.18
N GLU A 524 12.40 -28.53 5.30
CA GLU A 524 12.71 -27.48 6.29
C GLU A 524 11.97 -26.15 6.03
N PRO A 525 11.67 -25.36 7.10
CA PRO A 525 11.07 -24.04 6.97
C PRO A 525 12.03 -23.06 6.29
N THR A 526 11.52 -22.31 5.30
CA THR A 526 12.29 -21.31 4.54
C THR A 526 12.18 -19.90 5.11
N GLY A 527 11.39 -19.71 6.18
CA GLY A 527 11.24 -18.45 6.89
C GLY A 527 10.52 -18.58 8.23
N PRO A 528 10.40 -17.49 9.00
CA PRO A 528 9.65 -17.45 10.26
C PRO A 528 8.14 -17.54 10.03
N GLU A 529 7.38 -17.74 11.11
CA GLU A 529 5.92 -17.61 11.10
C GLU A 529 5.51 -16.14 10.97
N LEU A 530 4.68 -15.83 9.97
CA LEU A 530 4.20 -14.49 9.62
C LEU A 530 2.67 -14.41 9.78
N MET A 531 2.14 -13.20 9.93
CA MET A 531 0.69 -12.95 9.80
C MET A 531 0.29 -12.93 8.33
N LEU A 532 -0.95 -13.33 8.02
CA LEU A 532 -1.58 -13.03 6.73
C LEU A 532 -1.82 -11.52 6.60
N VAL A 533 -1.88 -11.02 5.36
CA VAL A 533 -1.98 -9.57 5.05
C VAL A 533 -3.31 -8.96 5.51
N ASP A 534 -4.35 -9.77 5.64
CA ASP A 534 -5.68 -9.42 6.16
C ASP A 534 -5.82 -9.61 7.69
N GLU A 535 -4.73 -9.97 8.37
CA GLU A 535 -4.65 -10.38 9.78
C GLU A 535 -5.58 -11.57 10.17
N SER A 536 -6.21 -12.26 9.21
CA SER A 536 -7.18 -13.35 9.48
C SER A 536 -6.53 -14.64 9.99
N GLY A 537 -5.21 -14.70 10.00
CA GLY A 537 -4.43 -15.86 10.39
C GLY A 537 -2.92 -15.65 10.24
N LYS A 538 -2.21 -16.76 10.14
CA LYS A 538 -0.76 -16.84 10.02
C LYS A 538 -0.34 -17.82 8.93
N PHE A 539 0.91 -17.74 8.50
CA PHE A 539 1.52 -18.75 7.64
C PHE A 539 3.01 -18.95 7.95
N ARG A 540 3.54 -20.10 7.54
CA ARG A 540 4.99 -20.35 7.43
C ARG A 540 5.27 -21.15 6.16
N THR A 541 6.28 -20.73 5.41
CA THR A 541 6.70 -21.38 4.17
C THR A 541 7.80 -22.40 4.47
N TYR A 542 7.78 -23.51 3.75
CA TYR A 542 8.73 -24.63 3.80
C TYR A 542 9.16 -24.97 2.37
N ALA A 543 10.20 -25.79 2.21
CA ALA A 543 10.77 -26.13 0.89
C ALA A 543 9.73 -26.74 -0.09
N GLY A 544 8.75 -27.49 0.41
CA GLY A 544 7.72 -28.20 -0.36
C GLY A 544 6.28 -27.71 -0.16
N GLY A 545 6.06 -26.53 0.42
CA GLY A 545 4.71 -25.98 0.62
C GLY A 545 4.62 -24.94 1.72
N THR A 546 3.44 -24.35 1.92
CA THR A 546 3.15 -23.40 3.00
C THR A 546 2.12 -23.98 3.94
N ILE A 547 2.34 -23.89 5.26
CA ILE A 547 1.25 -24.13 6.22
C ILE A 547 0.62 -22.78 6.56
N VAL A 548 -0.68 -22.66 6.30
CA VAL A 548 -1.51 -21.51 6.69
C VAL A 548 -2.42 -21.92 7.84
N TRP A 549 -2.53 -21.11 8.88
CA TRP A 549 -3.46 -21.28 9.99
C TRP A 549 -4.39 -20.08 10.10
N THR A 550 -5.70 -20.32 10.19
CA THR A 550 -6.67 -19.29 10.62
C THR A 550 -7.48 -19.81 11.82
N PRO A 551 -8.07 -18.93 12.65
CA PRO A 551 -8.97 -19.35 13.73
C PRO A 551 -10.20 -20.14 13.25
N THR A 552 -10.58 -19.99 11.98
CA THR A 552 -11.77 -20.61 11.38
C THR A 552 -11.49 -21.92 10.66
N LEU A 553 -10.31 -22.10 10.07
CA LEU A 553 -9.98 -23.28 9.24
C LEU A 553 -8.98 -24.24 9.91
N GLY A 554 -8.28 -23.79 10.96
CA GLY A 554 -7.15 -24.51 11.55
C GLY A 554 -5.91 -24.47 10.65
N ALA A 555 -4.89 -25.27 10.99
CA ALA A 555 -3.65 -25.34 10.21
C ALA A 555 -3.82 -26.27 9.00
N ARG A 556 -3.59 -25.72 7.80
CA ARG A 556 -3.78 -26.35 6.49
C ARG A 556 -2.48 -26.26 5.71
N VAL A 557 -2.10 -27.36 5.04
CA VAL A 557 -1.09 -27.27 3.98
C VAL A 557 -1.74 -26.64 2.76
N VAL A 558 -1.04 -25.70 2.15
CA VAL A 558 -1.36 -25.07 0.88
C VAL A 558 -0.13 -25.23 -0.01
N ASP A 559 -0.34 -25.56 -1.28
CA ASP A 559 0.74 -25.70 -2.26
C ASP A 559 1.51 -24.36 -2.40
N THR A 560 2.83 -24.41 -2.49
CA THR A 560 3.68 -23.21 -2.57
C THR A 560 3.34 -22.34 -3.78
N SER A 561 2.83 -22.92 -4.87
CA SER A 561 2.37 -22.18 -6.06
C SER A 561 1.20 -21.21 -5.78
N VAL A 562 0.43 -21.44 -4.70
CA VAL A 562 -0.68 -20.57 -4.27
C VAL A 562 -0.19 -19.41 -3.38
N VAL A 563 1.07 -19.45 -2.91
CA VAL A 563 1.66 -18.45 -1.99
C VAL A 563 2.84 -17.71 -2.61
N LEU A 564 3.53 -18.28 -3.61
CA LEU A 564 4.72 -17.71 -4.24
C LEU A 564 4.47 -16.66 -5.34
N GLN A 565 3.23 -16.17 -5.54
CA GLN A 565 2.98 -15.04 -6.46
C GLN A 565 3.36 -13.66 -5.88
N GLU A 566 3.72 -13.56 -4.59
CA GLU A 566 3.94 -12.27 -3.89
C GLU A 566 5.41 -11.97 -3.48
N VAL A 567 6.39 -12.83 -3.78
CA VAL A 567 7.83 -12.52 -3.53
C VAL A 567 8.71 -12.99 -4.71
N PRO A 568 9.58 -12.13 -5.29
CA PRO A 568 10.52 -12.55 -6.33
C PRO A 568 11.63 -13.47 -5.80
N SER A 569 11.99 -14.49 -6.58
CA SER A 569 13.18 -15.32 -6.31
C SER A 569 14.45 -14.70 -6.88
N GLU A 570 15.55 -14.77 -6.13
CA GLU A 570 16.88 -14.62 -6.71
C GLU A 570 17.24 -15.88 -7.53
N ASN A 571 17.99 -15.70 -8.63
CA ASN A 571 18.51 -16.77 -9.50
C ASN A 571 17.43 -17.54 -10.31
N GLY A 572 16.88 -16.89 -11.35
CA GLY A 572 15.92 -17.51 -12.24
C GLY A 572 16.51 -18.58 -13.19
N VAL A 573 16.27 -19.86 -12.87
CA VAL A 573 16.30 -20.99 -13.81
C VAL A 573 15.10 -21.91 -13.50
N PRO A 574 14.27 -22.30 -14.48
CA PRO A 574 13.08 -23.12 -14.23
C PRO A 574 13.36 -24.63 -14.30
N ALA A 575 12.63 -25.39 -13.49
CA ALA A 575 12.32 -26.80 -13.66
C ALA A 575 10.92 -27.08 -13.06
#